data_AF-A0A7D9ESA8-F1
#
_entry.id   AF-A0A7D9ESA8-F1
#
_cell.length_a   1.000
_cell.length_b   1.000
_cell.length_c   1.000
_cell.angle_alpha   90.00
_cell.angle_beta   90.00
_cell.angle_gamma   90.00
#
_symmetry.space_group_name_H-M   'P 1'
#
loop_
_entity.id
_entity.type
_entity.pdbx_description
1 polymer ?
#
loop_
_entity_poly.entity_id
_entity_poly.type
_entity_poly.pdbx_seq_one_letter_code
_entity_poly.pdbx_strand_id
1 'polypeptide(L)'
;MIKEGTTDDLFDHLCSILPEFLQLCHVKRNQADSYNREREAVGCEDFDKSFALLQVDFSENYTCMFQDEIQSAAALWFDGKLHPTVIASDDLNHGKETVVSYIDYLLDTLPATVKSISIWSDGPSSQFKNRFLVAAISSLQEKHKINIIWNYFATSHGKGPVDGIGGSVKRPSHTFKFRLKPTSTDFSKLNFFMR
;
A
#
# COMPACT_ATOMS: atom_id res chain seq x y z
N MET A 1 -19.98 -1.85 -29.06
CA MET A 1 -19.62 -2.67 -30.23
C MET A 1 -19.15 -4.03 -29.74
N ILE A 2 -19.85 -5.09 -30.10
CA ILE A 2 -19.38 -6.46 -29.86
C ILE A 2 -18.32 -6.73 -30.93
N LYS A 3 -17.10 -7.08 -30.52
CA LYS A 3 -16.07 -7.54 -31.47
C LYS A 3 -16.37 -9.00 -31.76
N GLU A 4 -16.67 -9.31 -33.01
CA GLU A 4 -16.79 -10.69 -33.49
C GLU A 4 -15.45 -11.12 -34.11
N GLY A 5 -15.08 -12.39 -33.96
CA GLY A 5 -13.83 -12.95 -34.43
C GLY A 5 -13.84 -14.48 -34.35
N THR A 6 -12.94 -15.11 -35.09
CA THR A 6 -12.78 -16.57 -35.12
C THR A 6 -11.91 -17.07 -33.96
N THR A 7 -11.87 -18.38 -33.75
CA THR A 7 -10.94 -19.01 -32.80
C THR A 7 -9.48 -18.76 -33.16
N ASP A 8 -9.18 -18.66 -34.47
CA ASP A 8 -7.83 -18.42 -34.97
C ASP A 8 -7.40 -16.98 -34.67
N ASP A 9 -8.31 -16.00 -34.84
CA ASP A 9 -8.07 -14.61 -34.46
C ASP A 9 -7.77 -14.47 -32.95
N LEU A 10 -8.46 -15.25 -32.11
CA LEU A 10 -8.19 -15.32 -30.68
C LEU A 10 -6.81 -15.93 -30.41
N PHE A 11 -6.47 -17.04 -31.07
CA PHE A 11 -5.18 -17.70 -30.89
C PHE A 11 -4.02 -16.79 -31.30
N ASP A 12 -4.11 -16.13 -32.45
CA ASP A 12 -3.10 -15.18 -32.91
C ASP A 12 -2.99 -13.98 -31.98
N HIS A 13 -4.12 -13.49 -31.46
CA HIS A 13 -4.10 -12.44 -30.45
C HIS A 13 -3.41 -12.89 -29.15
N LEU A 14 -3.72 -14.10 -28.65
CA LEU A 14 -3.07 -14.67 -27.48
C LEU A 14 -1.56 -14.83 -27.68
N CYS A 15 -1.14 -15.34 -28.84
CA CYS A 15 0.26 -15.43 -29.22
C CYS A 15 0.94 -14.04 -29.27
N SER A 16 0.22 -13.01 -29.73
CA SER A 16 0.73 -11.63 -29.80
C SER A 16 0.97 -11.01 -28.42
N ILE A 17 0.12 -11.31 -27.43
CA ILE A 17 0.24 -10.76 -26.06
C ILE A 17 1.11 -11.62 -25.14
N LEU A 18 1.39 -12.87 -25.52
CA LEU A 18 2.13 -13.83 -24.70
C LEU A 18 3.50 -13.32 -24.22
N PRO A 19 4.34 -12.67 -25.05
CA PRO A 19 5.63 -12.15 -24.59
C PRO A 19 5.48 -11.09 -23.49
N GLU A 20 4.54 -10.15 -23.66
CA GLU A 20 4.25 -9.12 -22.66
C GLU A 20 3.71 -9.74 -21.36
N PHE A 21 2.83 -10.73 -21.48
CA PHE A 21 2.31 -11.48 -20.34
C PHE A 21 3.43 -12.23 -19.58
N LEU A 22 4.36 -12.86 -20.28
CA LEU A 22 5.51 -13.54 -19.66
C LEU A 22 6.45 -12.56 -18.96
N GLN A 23 6.69 -11.39 -19.57
CA GLN A 23 7.46 -10.32 -18.95
C GLN A 23 6.79 -9.83 -17.67
N LEU A 24 5.47 -9.60 -17.70
CA LEU A 24 4.69 -9.23 -16.51
C LEU A 24 4.81 -10.31 -15.41
N CYS A 25 4.68 -11.59 -15.78
CA CYS A 25 4.83 -12.70 -14.83
C CYS A 25 6.23 -12.73 -14.20
N HIS A 26 7.27 -12.48 -14.99
CA HIS A 26 8.65 -12.43 -14.49
C HIS A 26 8.84 -11.29 -13.49
N VAL A 27 8.41 -10.06 -13.85
CA VAL A 27 8.48 -8.89 -12.96
C VAL A 27 7.71 -9.13 -11.67
N LYS A 28 6.49 -9.68 -11.77
CA LYS A 28 5.65 -10.01 -10.62
C LYS A 28 6.34 -10.97 -9.66
N ARG A 29 6.97 -12.03 -10.16
CA ARG A 29 7.71 -13.00 -9.33
C ARG A 29 8.89 -12.33 -8.62
N ASN A 30 9.71 -11.59 -9.37
CA ASN A 30 10.87 -10.91 -8.78
C ASN A 30 10.48 -9.91 -7.68
N GLN A 31 9.40 -9.16 -7.87
CA GLN A 31 8.90 -8.22 -6.86
C GLN A 31 8.35 -8.94 -5.63
N ALA A 32 7.58 -10.01 -5.82
CA ALA A 32 7.09 -10.85 -4.72
C ALA A 32 8.26 -11.47 -3.93
N ASP A 33 9.29 -11.95 -4.62
CA ASP A 33 10.49 -12.51 -4.01
C ASP A 33 11.29 -11.43 -3.25
N SER A 34 11.36 -10.21 -3.76
CA SER A 34 11.98 -9.08 -3.05
C SER A 34 11.24 -8.75 -1.76
N TYR A 35 9.91 -8.61 -1.84
CA TYR A 35 9.08 -8.37 -0.66
C TYR A 35 9.21 -9.49 0.37
N ASN A 36 9.17 -10.76 -0.06
CA ASN A 36 9.29 -11.91 0.83
C ASN A 36 10.66 -11.93 1.54
N ARG A 37 11.75 -11.61 0.85
CA ARG A 37 13.08 -11.50 1.46
C ARG A 37 13.14 -10.40 2.51
N GLU A 38 12.60 -9.22 2.22
CA GLU A 38 12.54 -8.13 3.21
C GLU A 38 11.70 -8.54 4.42
N ARG A 39 10.55 -9.19 4.19
CA ARG A 39 9.65 -9.67 5.25
C ARG A 39 10.31 -10.72 6.15
N GLU A 40 11.04 -11.66 5.56
CA GLU A 40 11.79 -12.66 6.30
C GLU A 40 12.94 -12.02 7.10
N ALA A 41 13.63 -11.03 6.53
CA ALA A 41 14.71 -10.32 7.20
C ALA A 41 14.25 -9.50 8.42
N VAL A 42 13.05 -8.89 8.37
CA VAL A 42 12.47 -8.18 9.53
C VAL A 42 11.75 -9.09 10.51
N GLY A 43 11.43 -10.32 10.11
CA GLY A 43 10.70 -11.30 10.94
C GLY A 43 11.59 -12.29 11.69
N CYS A 44 12.90 -12.27 11.46
CA CYS A 44 13.85 -13.13 12.17
C CYS A 44 14.15 -12.58 13.58
N GLU A 45 14.70 -13.42 14.47
CA GLU A 45 15.04 -12.99 15.85
C GLU A 45 16.21 -11.98 15.88
N ASP A 46 17.10 -12.05 14.89
CA ASP A 46 18.32 -11.26 14.77
C ASP A 46 18.18 -10.12 13.72
N PHE A 47 16.96 -9.56 13.62
CA PHE A 47 16.62 -8.53 12.64
C PHE A 47 17.26 -7.18 12.96
N ASP A 48 17.44 -6.35 11.92
CA ASP A 48 17.90 -4.98 12.08
C ASP A 48 16.79 -4.09 12.67
N LYS A 49 16.96 -3.69 13.94
CA LYS A 49 16.05 -2.78 14.66
C LYS A 49 15.96 -1.37 14.10
N SER A 50 16.86 -1.01 13.17
CA SER A 50 16.83 0.25 12.45
C SER A 50 16.00 0.21 11.18
N PHE A 51 15.51 -0.97 10.78
CA PHE A 51 14.71 -1.16 9.58
C PHE A 51 13.30 -1.65 9.91
N ALA A 52 12.31 -1.11 9.19
CA ALA A 52 10.92 -1.55 9.25
C ALA A 52 10.39 -1.87 7.85
N LEU A 53 9.43 -2.79 7.78
CA LEU A 53 8.73 -3.13 6.54
C LEU A 53 7.24 -2.82 6.72
N LEU A 54 6.66 -2.09 5.79
CA LEU A 54 5.24 -1.74 5.79
C LEU A 54 4.61 -2.20 4.49
N GLN A 55 3.59 -3.07 4.56
CA GLN A 55 2.72 -3.35 3.44
C GLN A 55 1.40 -2.58 3.64
N VAL A 56 0.98 -1.82 2.63
CA VAL A 56 -0.29 -1.07 2.67
C VAL A 56 -1.19 -1.47 1.51
N ASP A 57 -2.47 -1.59 1.80
CA ASP A 57 -3.54 -1.75 0.81
C ASP A 57 -4.67 -0.77 1.14
N PHE A 58 -5.01 0.05 0.15
CA PHE A 58 -6.13 0.98 0.22
C PHE A 58 -7.24 0.42 -0.65
N SER A 59 -8.37 0.07 -0.04
CA SER A 59 -9.52 -0.36 -0.81
C SER A 59 -10.04 0.82 -1.62
N GLU A 60 -10.03 0.71 -2.95
CA GLU A 60 -10.88 1.58 -3.77
C GLU A 60 -12.33 1.42 -3.31
N ASN A 61 -13.01 2.54 -3.06
CA ASN A 61 -14.46 2.57 -2.91
C ASN A 61 -15.09 2.20 -4.25
N TYR A 62 -15.10 0.91 -4.56
CA TYR A 62 -16.17 0.38 -5.34
C TYR A 62 -17.43 0.64 -4.52
N THR A 63 -18.43 1.26 -5.14
CA THR A 63 -19.81 1.37 -4.64
C THR A 63 -20.32 -0.02 -4.27
N CYS A 64 -19.90 -0.51 -3.12
CA CYS A 64 -20.27 -1.79 -2.58
C CYS A 64 -21.60 -1.54 -1.87
N MET A 65 -22.56 -2.44 -2.05
CA MET A 65 -23.93 -2.26 -1.58
C MET A 65 -24.08 -2.21 -0.03
N PHE A 66 -22.97 -2.16 0.71
CA PHE A 66 -22.91 -2.11 2.16
C PHE A 66 -22.07 -0.92 2.63
N GLN A 67 -22.69 -0.08 3.45
CA GLN A 67 -22.35 1.34 3.62
C GLN A 67 -21.27 1.65 4.69
N ASP A 68 -20.42 0.69 5.07
CA ASP A 68 -19.41 0.88 6.15
C ASP A 68 -18.15 0.02 5.92
N GLU A 69 -17.56 0.07 4.72
CA GLU A 69 -16.33 -0.69 4.45
C GLU A 69 -15.07 0.02 4.99
N ILE A 70 -14.19 -0.81 5.55
CA ILE A 70 -12.85 -0.43 5.98
C ILE A 70 -12.10 0.09 4.77
N GLN A 71 -11.67 1.35 4.88
CA GLN A 71 -11.05 2.11 3.80
C GLN A 71 -9.58 1.74 3.58
N SER A 72 -8.91 1.21 4.61
CA SER A 72 -7.49 0.90 4.52
C SER A 72 -7.03 -0.15 5.52
N ALA A 73 -6.05 -0.96 5.08
CA ALA A 73 -5.36 -1.91 5.94
C ALA A 73 -3.85 -1.80 5.73
N ALA A 74 -3.11 -1.98 6.81
CA ALA A 74 -1.67 -1.93 6.85
C ALA A 74 -1.14 -3.12 7.67
N ALA A 75 -0.10 -3.76 7.18
CA ALA A 75 0.67 -4.75 7.90
C ALA A 75 2.07 -4.18 8.10
N LEU A 76 2.42 -3.90 9.35
CA LEU A 76 3.69 -3.27 9.69
C LEU A 76 4.57 -4.26 10.45
N TRP A 77 5.79 -4.50 9.98
CA TRP A 77 6.79 -5.32 10.66
C TRP A 77 7.91 -4.45 11.20
N PHE A 78 8.07 -4.50 12.51
CA PHE A 78 9.23 -3.98 13.25
C PHE A 78 9.34 -4.73 14.58
N ASP A 79 10.51 -4.68 15.19
CA ASP A 79 10.81 -5.43 16.40
C ASP A 79 10.64 -6.97 16.28
N GLY A 80 10.88 -7.53 15.08
CA GLY A 80 10.67 -8.97 14.82
C GLY A 80 9.20 -9.40 14.79
N LYS A 81 8.25 -8.45 14.86
CA LYS A 81 6.81 -8.74 15.03
C LYS A 81 5.97 -8.05 13.97
N LEU A 82 4.85 -8.70 13.64
CA LEU A 82 3.79 -8.13 12.83
C LEU A 82 2.83 -7.32 13.72
N HIS A 83 2.63 -6.07 13.34
CA HIS A 83 1.66 -5.13 13.90
C HIS A 83 0.59 -4.88 12.84
N PRO A 84 -0.55 -5.59 12.91
CA PRO A 84 -1.65 -5.37 11.99
C PRO A 84 -2.41 -4.09 12.39
N THR A 85 -2.54 -3.16 11.45
CA THR A 85 -3.22 -1.88 11.68
C THR A 85 -4.31 -1.69 10.64
N VAL A 86 -5.50 -1.34 11.10
CA VAL A 86 -6.63 -0.95 10.25
C VAL A 86 -6.95 0.50 10.54
N ILE A 87 -6.95 1.33 9.49
CA ILE A 87 -7.30 2.74 9.60
C ILE A 87 -8.63 2.94 8.88
N ALA A 88 -9.58 3.53 9.60
CA ALA A 88 -10.87 3.91 9.07
C ALA A 88 -11.07 5.41 9.27
N SER A 89 -11.44 6.11 8.19
CA SER A 89 -11.79 7.52 8.20
C SER A 89 -13.22 7.69 7.71
N ASP A 90 -13.91 8.69 8.27
CA ASP A 90 -15.20 9.17 7.81
C ASP A 90 -15.07 10.20 6.66
N ASP A 91 -13.84 10.53 6.25
CA ASP A 91 -13.59 11.44 5.13
C ASP A 91 -13.85 10.76 3.77
N LEU A 92 -14.77 11.36 3.01
CA LEU A 92 -15.14 10.94 1.66
C LEU A 92 -14.19 11.49 0.58
N ASN A 93 -13.27 12.40 0.94
CA ASN A 93 -12.18 12.80 0.05
C ASN A 93 -11.09 11.74 0.05
N HIS A 94 -11.31 10.70 -0.76
CA HIS A 94 -10.41 9.58 -0.96
C HIS A 94 -9.23 9.92 -1.89
N GLY A 95 -8.68 11.13 -1.74
CA GLY A 95 -7.58 11.64 -2.54
C GLY A 95 -6.21 11.29 -1.96
N LYS A 96 -5.18 11.65 -2.71
CA LYS A 96 -3.76 11.59 -2.33
C LYS A 96 -3.43 12.13 -0.92
N GLU A 97 -4.17 13.12 -0.42
CA GLU A 97 -3.95 13.71 0.91
C GLU A 97 -4.22 12.71 2.05
N THR A 98 -5.23 11.87 1.85
CA THR A 98 -5.67 10.86 2.82
C THR A 98 -4.62 9.76 2.95
N VAL A 99 -4.04 9.34 1.82
CA VAL A 99 -2.90 8.42 1.80
C VAL A 99 -1.72 8.99 2.59
N VAL A 100 -1.34 10.25 2.32
CA VAL A 100 -0.23 10.90 3.02
C VAL A 100 -0.49 10.98 4.52
N SER A 101 -1.70 11.33 4.94
CA SER A 101 -2.08 11.43 6.35
C SER A 101 -2.02 10.08 7.07
N TYR A 102 -2.42 8.99 6.41
CA TYR A 102 -2.32 7.65 6.98
C TYR A 102 -0.87 7.19 7.13
N ILE A 103 -0.03 7.45 6.14
CA ILE A 103 1.40 7.14 6.25
C ILE A 103 2.04 7.98 7.35
N ASP A 104 1.72 9.27 7.43
CA ASP A 104 2.20 10.16 8.48
C ASP A 104 1.90 9.59 9.88
N TYR A 105 0.66 9.17 10.10
CA TYR A 105 0.24 8.51 11.33
C TYR A 105 0.98 7.19 11.60
N LEU A 106 1.15 6.33 10.59
CA LEU A 106 1.88 5.08 10.75
C LEU A 106 3.36 5.31 11.11
N LEU A 107 3.99 6.32 10.51
CA LEU A 107 5.36 6.70 10.85
C LEU A 107 5.49 7.20 12.29
N ASP A 108 4.50 7.95 12.80
CA ASP A 108 4.45 8.38 14.21
C ASP A 108 4.39 7.19 15.20
N THR A 109 3.89 6.02 14.77
CA THR A 109 3.84 4.81 15.63
C THR A 109 5.16 4.04 15.71
N LEU A 110 6.14 4.37 14.87
CA LEU A 110 7.41 3.66 14.85
C LEU A 110 8.27 3.99 16.07
N PRO A 111 9.01 3.01 16.61
CA PRO A 111 9.96 3.28 17.67
C PRO A 111 11.13 4.13 17.12
N ALA A 112 11.69 4.99 17.98
CA ALA A 112 12.80 5.88 17.62
C ALA A 112 14.09 5.15 17.16
N THR A 113 14.15 3.83 17.31
CA THR A 113 15.25 3.01 16.79
C THR A 113 15.21 2.86 15.28
N VAL A 114 14.03 2.93 14.66
CA VAL A 114 13.83 2.77 13.22
C VAL A 114 14.34 4.02 12.50
N LYS A 115 15.27 3.82 11.57
CA LYS A 115 15.90 4.86 10.75
C LYS A 115 15.52 4.74 9.27
N SER A 116 15.09 3.56 8.83
CA SER A 116 14.68 3.32 7.46
C SER A 116 13.43 2.45 7.42
N ILE A 117 12.54 2.72 6.47
CA ILE A 117 11.34 1.93 6.23
C ILE A 117 11.22 1.60 4.74
N SER A 118 10.88 0.35 4.44
CA SER A 118 10.46 -0.08 3.11
C SER A 118 8.94 -0.20 3.08
N ILE A 119 8.29 0.59 2.23
CA ILE A 119 6.84 0.61 2.06
C ILE A 119 6.51 -0.12 0.76
N TRP A 120 5.62 -1.10 0.82
CA TRP A 120 5.13 -1.86 -0.33
C TRP A 120 3.64 -1.62 -0.50
N SER A 121 3.25 -1.14 -1.68
CA SER A 121 1.86 -0.90 -2.03
C SER A 121 1.49 -1.46 -3.40
N ASP A 122 0.19 -1.50 -3.68
CA ASP A 122 -0.26 -1.61 -5.07
C ASP A 122 0.15 -0.37 -5.88
N GLY A 123 0.11 -0.50 -7.20
CA GLY A 123 0.46 0.53 -8.16
C GLY A 123 -0.66 1.28 -8.87
N PRO A 124 -1.93 1.39 -8.42
CA PRO A 124 -2.87 2.27 -9.09
C PRO A 124 -2.35 3.71 -9.04
N SER A 125 -2.27 4.35 -10.20
CA SER A 125 -1.74 5.72 -10.36
C SER A 125 -2.67 6.79 -9.78
N SER A 126 -3.95 6.45 -9.58
CA SER A 126 -4.93 7.27 -8.87
C SER A 126 -4.57 7.49 -7.39
N GLN A 127 -3.81 6.57 -6.79
CA GLN A 127 -3.54 6.56 -5.35
C GLN A 127 -2.05 6.64 -5.03
N PHE A 128 -1.29 5.62 -5.42
CA PHE A 128 0.09 5.43 -4.96
C PHE A 128 1.11 5.90 -5.99
N LYS A 129 0.92 5.56 -7.27
CA LYS A 129 1.87 5.95 -8.33
C LYS A 129 1.56 7.34 -8.88
N ASN A 130 1.68 8.39 -8.06
CA ASN A 130 1.49 9.78 -8.50
C ASN A 130 2.59 10.74 -8.02
N ARG A 131 2.76 11.86 -8.73
CA ARG A 131 3.79 12.89 -8.45
C ARG A 131 3.66 13.54 -7.07
N PHE A 132 2.45 13.59 -6.51
CA PHE A 132 2.20 14.20 -5.21
C PHE A 132 2.69 13.31 -4.09
N LEU A 133 2.56 11.98 -4.22
CA LEU A 133 3.13 11.04 -3.27
C LEU A 133 4.66 11.14 -3.26
N VAL A 134 5.30 11.26 -4.43
CA VAL A 134 6.75 11.46 -4.53
C VAL A 134 7.19 12.72 -3.78
N ALA A 135 6.46 13.84 -3.94
CA ALA A 135 6.73 15.07 -3.19
C ALA A 135 6.49 14.89 -1.68
N ALA A 136 5.39 14.24 -1.30
CA ALA A 136 5.04 13.99 0.10
C ALA A 136 6.06 13.10 0.81
N ILE A 137 6.63 12.09 0.13
CA ILE A 137 7.69 11.24 0.68
C ILE A 137 8.87 12.10 1.16
N SER A 138 9.30 13.09 0.37
CA SER A 138 10.40 13.97 0.78
C SER A 138 10.07 14.75 2.05
N SER A 139 8.85 15.29 2.16
CA SER A 139 8.39 15.99 3.36
C SER A 139 8.25 15.06 4.57
N LEU A 140 7.78 13.83 4.37
CA LEU A 140 7.65 12.82 5.43
C LEU A 140 9.03 12.38 5.95
N GLN A 141 10.00 12.14 5.06
CA GLN A 141 11.37 11.83 5.46
C GLN A 141 11.98 12.97 6.30
N GLU A 142 11.77 14.22 5.90
CA GLU A 142 12.27 15.37 6.64
C GLU A 142 11.59 15.51 8.02
N LYS A 143 10.27 15.30 8.08
CA LYS A 143 9.48 15.38 9.32
C LYS A 143 9.92 14.31 10.32
N HIS A 144 9.97 13.06 9.88
CA HIS A 144 10.20 11.90 10.76
C HIS A 144 11.68 11.54 10.94
N LYS A 145 12.58 12.16 10.16
CA LYS A 145 14.01 11.82 10.13
C LYS A 145 14.27 10.34 9.83
N ILE A 146 13.40 9.74 9.02
CA ILE A 146 13.46 8.35 8.56
C ILE A 146 13.68 8.33 7.05
N ASN A 147 14.49 7.41 6.57
CA ASN A 147 14.63 7.12 5.14
C ASN A 147 13.46 6.25 4.66
N ILE A 148 12.73 6.68 3.64
CA ILE A 148 11.55 5.99 3.12
C ILE A 148 11.86 5.45 1.72
N ILE A 149 11.80 4.13 1.57
CA ILE A 149 11.90 3.46 0.27
C ILE A 149 10.51 2.99 -0.09
N TRP A 150 9.93 3.49 -1.19
CA TRP A 150 8.60 3.09 -1.64
C TRP A 150 8.69 2.16 -2.85
N ASN A 151 8.24 0.93 -2.66
CA ASN A 151 8.20 -0.15 -3.63
C ASN A 151 6.76 -0.43 -4.06
N TYR A 152 6.60 -0.95 -5.28
CA TYR A 152 5.29 -1.25 -5.85
C TYR A 152 5.23 -2.68 -6.36
N PHE A 153 4.11 -3.34 -6.08
CA PHE A 153 3.78 -4.60 -6.74
C PHE A 153 3.33 -4.37 -8.20
N ALA A 154 3.54 -5.38 -9.04
CA ALA A 154 2.99 -5.45 -10.39
C ALA A 154 1.46 -5.55 -10.31
N THR A 155 0.77 -4.88 -11.23
CA THR A 155 -0.70 -4.90 -11.32
C THR A 155 -1.24 -6.34 -11.42
N SER A 156 -2.35 -6.62 -10.71
CA SER A 156 -2.98 -7.95 -10.53
C SER A 156 -2.18 -8.93 -9.65
N HIS A 157 -2.48 -8.89 -8.34
CA HIS A 157 -1.74 -9.58 -7.27
C HIS A 157 -2.12 -11.04 -7.02
N GLY A 158 -1.33 -11.70 -6.16
CA GLY A 158 -1.77 -12.78 -5.28
C GLY A 158 -1.97 -12.23 -3.86
N LYS A 159 -2.78 -12.92 -3.04
CA LYS A 159 -3.18 -12.44 -1.71
C LYS A 159 -1.99 -12.32 -0.75
N GLY A 160 -1.84 -11.18 -0.08
CA GLY A 160 -0.87 -10.90 0.96
C GLY A 160 -1.48 -10.81 2.38
N PRO A 161 -0.66 -10.59 3.41
CA PRO A 161 -1.12 -10.40 4.80
C PRO A 161 -2.21 -9.33 4.96
N VAL A 162 -2.10 -8.23 4.22
CA VAL A 162 -3.08 -7.14 4.27
C VAL A 162 -4.47 -7.58 3.79
N ASP A 163 -4.57 -8.46 2.79
CA ASP A 163 -5.84 -9.07 2.37
C ASP A 163 -6.48 -9.90 3.49
N GLY A 164 -5.66 -10.58 4.29
CA GLY A 164 -6.10 -11.35 5.46
C GLY A 164 -6.62 -10.46 6.59
N ILE A 165 -5.92 -9.35 6.87
CA ILE A 165 -6.34 -8.34 7.86
C ILE A 165 -7.66 -7.70 7.41
N GLY A 166 -7.71 -7.17 6.18
CA GLY A 166 -8.90 -6.57 5.60
C GLY A 166 -10.08 -7.57 5.56
N GLY A 167 -9.83 -8.80 5.12
CA GLY A 167 -10.85 -9.85 5.09
C GLY A 167 -11.38 -10.27 6.46
N SER A 168 -10.55 -10.22 7.51
CA SER A 168 -10.95 -10.58 8.88
C SER A 168 -11.85 -9.52 9.52
N VAL A 169 -11.56 -8.25 9.26
CA VAL A 169 -12.36 -7.14 9.80
C VAL A 169 -13.61 -6.88 8.94
N LYS A 170 -13.61 -7.25 7.65
CA LYS A 170 -14.82 -7.27 6.80
C LYS A 170 -15.83 -8.36 7.18
N ARG A 171 -15.48 -9.32 8.06
CA ARG A 171 -16.45 -10.27 8.63
C ARG A 171 -17.11 -9.66 9.87
N PRO A 172 -18.42 -9.85 10.12
CA PRO A 172 -19.20 -9.10 11.14
C PRO A 172 -18.82 -9.32 12.62
N SER A 173 -17.67 -9.93 12.94
CA SER A 173 -17.41 -10.49 14.27
C SER A 173 -16.30 -9.79 15.07
N HIS A 174 -15.46 -8.95 14.48
CA HIS A 174 -14.34 -8.31 15.21
C HIS A 174 -14.07 -6.89 14.72
N THR A 175 -14.85 -5.93 15.23
CA THR A 175 -14.64 -4.49 14.99
C THR A 175 -13.56 -3.94 15.93
N PHE A 176 -12.30 -3.86 15.45
CA PHE A 176 -11.28 -3.01 16.07
C PHE A 176 -11.32 -1.63 15.41
N LYS A 177 -11.98 -0.67 16.06
CA LYS A 177 -12.07 0.73 15.61
C LYS A 177 -10.98 1.56 16.28
N PHE A 178 -9.93 1.90 15.56
CA PHE A 178 -9.14 3.10 15.87
C PHE A 178 -9.67 4.25 15.01
N ARG A 179 -10.37 5.18 15.65
CA ARG A 179 -10.85 6.42 15.03
C ARG A 179 -9.76 7.47 15.16
N LEU A 180 -9.11 7.81 14.05
CA LEU A 180 -8.29 9.02 14.00
C LEU A 180 -9.25 10.21 14.13
N LYS A 181 -9.08 11.03 15.17
CA LYS A 181 -9.63 12.39 15.15
C LYS A 181 -8.73 13.23 14.26
N PRO A 182 -9.27 14.16 13.46
CA PRO A 182 -8.47 15.03 12.62
C PRO A 182 -7.52 15.82 13.51
N THR A 183 -6.25 15.43 13.53
CA THR A 183 -5.18 16.29 14.03
C THR A 183 -4.87 17.28 12.93
N SER A 184 -4.81 18.56 13.29
CA SER A 184 -4.47 19.65 12.39
C SER A 184 -3.02 19.48 11.90
N THR A 185 -2.81 18.63 10.90
CA THR A 185 -1.55 18.57 10.17
C THR A 185 -1.48 19.84 9.33
N ASP A 186 -0.50 20.70 9.63
CA ASP A 186 -0.32 21.95 8.92
C ASP A 186 0.21 21.68 7.50
N PHE A 187 -0.71 21.63 6.54
CA PHE A 187 -0.44 21.48 5.11
C PHE A 187 0.13 22.76 4.46
N SER A 188 0.40 23.83 5.21
CA SER A 188 0.98 25.06 4.67
C SER A 188 2.30 24.84 3.93
N LYS A 189 3.07 23.81 4.33
CA LYS A 189 4.31 23.40 3.64
C LYS A 189 4.08 22.55 2.38
N LEU A 190 2.94 21.87 2.26
CA LEU A 190 2.56 21.11 1.06
C LEU A 190 1.98 22.02 -0.04
N ASN A 191 1.38 23.15 0.35
CA ASN A 191 0.85 24.17 -0.56
C ASN A 191 1.92 24.82 -1.45
N PHE A 192 3.21 24.65 -1.16
CA PHE A 192 4.29 25.17 -2.00
C PHE A 192 4.49 24.38 -3.30
N PHE A 193 3.95 23.15 -3.39
CA PHE A 193 4.11 22.26 -4.56
C PHE A 193 2.83 22.05 -5.40
N MET A 194 1.69 22.62 -4.99
CA MET A 194 0.39 22.46 -5.66
C MET A 194 -0.11 23.71 -6.42
N ARG A 195 0.82 24.52 -6.95
CA ARG A 195 0.50 25.47 -8.02
C ARG A 195 1.08 24.98 -9.35
#